data_AF-A0A536T6B8-F1
#
_entry.id   AF-A0A536T6B8-F1
#
_cell.length_a   1.000
_cell.length_b   1.000
_cell.length_c   1.000
_cell.angle_alpha   90.00
_cell.angle_beta   90.00
_cell.angle_gamma   90.00
#
_symmetry.space_group_name_H-M   'P 1'
#
loop_
_entity.id
_entity.type
_entity.pdbx_description
1 polymer ?
#
loop_
_entity_poly.entity_id
_entity_poly.type
_entity_poly.pdbx_seq_one_letter_code
_entity_poly.pdbx_strand_id
1 'polypeptide(L)'
;MRKLAEGKRRDTPSALRILRAARVTLHVFQGLATTALVFPLIGTKSRQALIGRWSRQLLRMLRVEPRIEGLPEGGLPGNLLIVANHVSWLDIFVIHAVRPSRFIAKAEVKRWPVLGHLVAGCGTLFLDRGRRRDAHRINEQARDVLAAGDTIAIFPEGTTTDGRSVACAADRRRSRPRATDRDSLCRTRRRVQ
;
A
#
# COMPACT_ATOMS: atom_id res chain seq x y z
N MET A 1 -22.27 19.57 38.44
CA MET A 1 -22.85 18.91 37.25
C MET A 1 -22.53 19.71 36.00
N ARG A 2 -21.46 19.37 35.26
CA ARG A 2 -21.12 19.99 33.96
C ARG A 2 -21.64 19.08 32.85
N LYS A 3 -22.67 19.51 32.11
CA LYS A 3 -23.10 18.86 30.87
C LYS A 3 -22.00 19.06 29.82
N LEU A 4 -21.43 17.96 29.34
CA LEU A 4 -20.58 17.93 28.16
C LEU A 4 -21.44 18.38 26.96
N ALA A 5 -21.01 19.42 26.27
CA ALA A 5 -21.59 19.83 25.00
C ALA A 5 -21.27 18.73 23.96
N GLU A 6 -22.23 17.84 23.72
CA GLU A 6 -22.19 16.93 22.57
C GLU A 6 -22.27 17.77 21.29
N GLY A 7 -21.11 17.94 20.65
CA GLY A 7 -21.01 18.58 19.34
C GLY A 7 -21.84 17.81 18.32
N LYS A 8 -22.93 18.41 17.85
CA LYS A 8 -23.74 17.93 16.72
C LYS A 8 -22.81 17.70 15.53
N ARG A 9 -22.55 16.43 15.17
CA ARG A 9 -21.81 16.09 13.95
C ARG A 9 -22.55 16.75 12.79
N ARG A 10 -21.89 17.66 12.08
CA ARG A 10 -22.46 18.28 10.88
C ARG A 10 -22.44 17.22 9.77
N ASP A 11 -23.60 16.66 9.48
CA ASP A 11 -23.75 15.73 8.37
C ASP A 11 -23.37 16.42 7.06
N THR A 12 -22.52 15.78 6.26
CA THR A 12 -22.16 16.30 4.94
C THR A 12 -23.39 16.21 4.04
N PRO A 13 -23.80 17.28 3.32
CA PRO A 13 -24.95 17.24 2.43
C PRO A 13 -24.89 16.06 1.45
N SER A 14 -25.99 15.35 1.29
CA SER A 14 -26.09 14.16 0.43
C SER A 14 -25.65 14.45 -1.01
N ALA A 15 -26.01 15.61 -1.55
CA ALA A 15 -25.57 16.08 -2.88
C ALA A 15 -24.04 16.14 -3.01
N LEU A 16 -23.35 16.64 -1.97
CA LEU A 16 -21.89 16.72 -1.97
C LEU A 16 -21.25 15.33 -1.89
N ARG A 17 -21.87 14.39 -1.17
CA ARG A 17 -21.43 12.99 -1.11
C ARG A 17 -21.57 12.30 -2.46
N ILE A 18 -22.70 12.48 -3.13
CA ILE A 18 -22.97 11.92 -4.47
C ILE A 18 -21.98 12.49 -5.49
N LEU A 19 -21.78 13.82 -5.50
CA LEU A 19 -20.84 14.46 -6.41
C LEU A 19 -19.40 13.95 -6.21
N ARG A 20 -18.97 13.77 -4.95
CA ARG A 20 -17.65 13.21 -4.64
C ARG A 20 -17.54 11.76 -5.11
N ALA A 21 -18.54 10.94 -4.83
CA ALA A 21 -18.58 9.55 -5.28
C ALA A 21 -18.52 9.46 -6.80
N ALA A 22 -19.33 10.26 -7.52
CA ALA A 22 -19.32 10.30 -8.98
C ALA A 22 -17.95 10.69 -9.55
N ARG A 23 -17.28 11.70 -8.97
CA ARG A 23 -15.94 12.12 -9.39
C ARG A 23 -14.90 11.01 -9.18
N VAL A 24 -14.93 10.33 -8.03
CA VAL A 24 -14.02 9.21 -7.75
C VAL A 24 -14.29 8.05 -8.71
N THR A 25 -15.55 7.70 -8.94
CA THR A 25 -15.95 6.66 -9.88
C THR A 25 -15.47 6.96 -11.29
N LEU A 26 -15.70 8.18 -11.80
CA LEU A 26 -15.21 8.61 -13.10
C LEU A 26 -13.68 8.52 -13.19
N HIS A 27 -12.96 8.94 -12.15
CA HIS A 27 -11.50 8.87 -12.08
C HIS A 27 -10.98 7.43 -12.15
N VAL A 28 -11.66 6.48 -11.51
CA VAL A 28 -11.36 5.03 -11.59
C VAL A 28 -11.56 4.50 -13.01
N PHE A 29 -12.68 4.83 -13.66
CA PHE A 29 -12.94 4.43 -15.04
C PHE A 29 -11.94 5.05 -16.03
N GLN A 30 -11.57 6.32 -15.84
CA GLN A 30 -10.50 6.95 -16.61
C GLN A 30 -9.17 6.22 -16.44
N GLY A 31 -8.83 5.81 -15.21
CA GLY A 31 -7.65 4.99 -14.93
C GLY A 31 -7.68 3.68 -15.72
N LEU A 32 -8.82 2.99 -15.70
CA LEU A 32 -9.00 1.73 -16.41
C LEU A 32 -8.81 1.90 -17.92
N ALA A 33 -9.46 2.90 -18.52
CA ALA A 33 -9.30 3.24 -19.93
C ALA A 33 -7.84 3.59 -20.27
N THR A 34 -7.16 4.35 -19.41
CA THR A 34 -5.75 4.69 -19.60
C THR A 34 -4.86 3.43 -19.59
N THR A 35 -5.10 2.51 -18.65
CA THR A 35 -4.34 1.25 -18.60
C THR A 35 -4.58 0.36 -19.82
N ALA A 36 -5.79 0.36 -20.38
CA ALA A 36 -6.15 -0.46 -21.52
C ALA A 36 -5.66 0.15 -22.86
N LEU A 37 -5.78 1.47 -23.03
CA LEU A 37 -5.59 2.14 -24.32
C LEU A 37 -4.25 2.86 -24.43
N VAL A 38 -3.78 3.50 -23.37
CA VAL A 38 -2.59 4.36 -23.42
C VAL A 38 -1.34 3.57 -23.07
N PHE A 39 -1.39 2.75 -22.01
CA PHE A 39 -0.20 2.04 -21.54
C PHE A 39 0.46 1.21 -22.63
N PRO A 40 -0.24 0.41 -23.46
CA PRO A 40 0.38 -0.36 -24.54
C PRO A 40 1.25 0.48 -25.49
N LEU A 41 0.94 1.77 -25.63
CA LEU A 41 1.58 2.68 -26.58
C LEU A 41 2.76 3.47 -25.99
N ILE A 42 3.00 3.40 -24.68
CA ILE A 42 4.00 4.22 -24.00
C ILE A 42 5.02 3.41 -23.20
N GLY A 43 6.25 3.96 -23.11
CA GLY A 43 7.35 3.36 -22.34
C GLY A 43 7.17 3.47 -20.82
N THR A 44 7.98 2.69 -20.09
CA THR A 44 7.88 2.53 -18.62
C THR A 44 7.94 3.85 -17.86
N LYS A 45 8.85 4.77 -18.19
CA LYS A 45 8.98 6.07 -17.50
C LYS A 45 7.68 6.89 -17.59
N SER A 46 7.08 6.96 -18.78
CA SER A 46 5.82 7.67 -19.00
C SER A 46 4.65 7.02 -18.27
N ARG A 47 4.61 5.67 -18.24
CA ARG A 47 3.61 4.93 -17.44
C ARG A 47 3.73 5.28 -15.96
N GLN A 48 4.94 5.23 -15.40
CA GLN A 48 5.18 5.57 -14.00
C GLN A 48 4.77 7.02 -13.67
N ALA A 49 5.07 7.96 -14.56
CA ALA A 49 4.65 9.35 -14.39
C ALA A 49 3.12 9.51 -14.40
N LEU A 50 2.41 8.80 -15.29
CA LEU A 50 0.95 8.77 -15.33
C LEU A 50 0.35 8.15 -14.07
N ILE A 51 0.87 7.01 -13.63
CA ILE A 51 0.43 6.33 -12.40
C ILE A 51 0.55 7.28 -11.22
N GLY A 52 1.72 7.91 -11.02
CA GLY A 52 1.92 8.85 -9.91
C GLY A 52 1.00 10.06 -9.98
N ARG A 53 0.78 10.64 -11.18
CA ARG A 53 -0.17 11.76 -11.35
C ARG A 53 -1.61 11.34 -11.02
N TRP A 54 -2.03 10.18 -11.53
CA TRP A 54 -3.36 9.64 -11.32
C TRP A 54 -3.61 9.35 -9.84
N SER A 55 -2.62 8.79 -9.12
CA SER A 55 -2.69 8.55 -7.68
C SER A 55 -2.77 9.85 -6.88
N ARG A 56 -1.94 10.86 -7.19
CA ARG A 56 -2.02 12.19 -6.55
C ARG A 56 -3.38 12.85 -6.76
N GLN A 57 -3.97 12.71 -7.95
CA GLN A 57 -5.30 13.23 -8.22
C GLN A 57 -6.37 12.53 -7.39
N LEU A 58 -6.31 11.20 -7.28
CA LEU A 58 -7.23 10.44 -6.42
C LEU A 58 -7.13 10.88 -4.95
N LEU A 59 -5.92 11.00 -4.40
CA LEU A 59 -5.71 11.45 -3.01
C LEU A 59 -6.29 12.85 -2.78
N ARG A 60 -6.09 13.78 -3.72
CA ARG A 60 -6.70 15.12 -3.67
C ARG A 60 -8.22 15.08 -3.69
N MET A 61 -8.84 14.22 -4.48
CA MET A 61 -10.30 14.05 -4.49
C MET A 61 -10.82 13.50 -3.16
N LEU A 62 -10.05 12.62 -2.51
CA LEU A 62 -10.34 12.08 -1.19
C LEU A 62 -9.99 13.03 -0.05
N ARG A 63 -9.37 14.18 -0.34
CA ARG A 63 -8.82 15.14 0.65
C ARG A 63 -7.83 14.49 1.61
N VAL A 64 -7.02 13.57 1.08
CA VAL A 64 -5.92 12.93 1.79
C VAL A 64 -4.64 13.65 1.42
N GLU A 65 -3.97 14.20 2.43
CA GLU A 65 -2.69 14.86 2.27
C GLU A 65 -1.59 13.98 2.91
N PRO A 66 -0.79 13.26 2.09
CA PRO A 66 0.30 12.47 2.62
C PRO A 66 1.42 13.39 3.11
N ARG A 67 1.79 13.25 4.38
CA ARG A 67 2.98 13.88 4.94
C ARG A 67 4.15 12.90 4.88
N ILE A 68 5.26 13.35 4.31
CA ILE A 68 6.45 12.52 4.12
C ILE A 68 7.57 13.10 4.96
N GLU A 69 8.20 12.27 5.77
CA GLU A 69 9.29 12.65 6.66
C GLU A 69 10.48 11.72 6.42
N GLY A 70 11.71 12.24 6.53
CA GLY A 70 12.92 11.43 6.39
C GLY A 70 13.32 11.09 4.95
N LEU A 71 12.90 11.88 3.96
CA LEU A 71 13.42 11.77 2.60
C LEU A 71 14.90 12.21 2.55
N PRO A 72 15.80 11.48 1.87
CA PRO A 72 17.18 11.93 1.65
C PRO A 72 17.23 13.25 0.88
N GLU A 73 18.22 14.09 1.13
CA GLU A 73 18.39 15.42 0.52
C GLU A 73 18.57 15.38 -1.02
N GLY A 74 18.89 14.21 -1.60
CA GLY A 74 18.96 13.97 -3.05
C GLY A 74 17.73 13.29 -3.65
N GLY A 75 16.66 13.09 -2.88
CA GLY A 75 15.53 12.26 -3.27
C GLY A 75 15.81 10.76 -3.17
N LEU A 76 14.86 9.95 -3.62
CA LEU A 76 14.99 8.49 -3.56
C LEU A 76 15.78 7.98 -4.78
N PRO A 77 16.77 7.09 -4.58
CA PRO A 77 17.50 6.48 -5.68
C PRO A 77 16.61 5.56 -6.53
N GLY A 78 17.13 5.15 -7.70
CA GLY A 78 16.60 3.99 -8.43
C GLY A 78 16.79 2.69 -7.63
N ASN A 79 16.23 1.58 -8.14
CA ASN A 79 16.48 0.24 -7.59
C ASN A 79 16.07 0.09 -6.12
N LEU A 80 14.95 0.70 -5.75
CA LEU A 80 14.50 0.77 -4.37
C LEU A 80 13.53 -0.37 -4.03
N LEU A 81 13.71 -0.98 -2.86
CA LEU A 81 12.70 -1.85 -2.24
C LEU A 81 12.02 -1.11 -1.08
N ILE A 82 10.75 -0.76 -1.27
CA ILE A 82 9.89 -0.16 -0.26
C ILE A 82 9.21 -1.29 0.52
N VAL A 83 9.37 -1.28 1.85
CA VAL A 83 8.69 -2.19 2.76
C VAL A 83 7.76 -1.36 3.64
N ALA A 84 6.47 -1.65 3.60
CA ALA A 84 5.47 -0.91 4.37
C ALA A 84 4.47 -1.87 5.02
N ASN A 85 3.81 -1.40 6.08
CA ASN A 85 2.68 -2.09 6.67
C ASN A 85 1.44 -1.91 5.77
N HIS A 86 0.52 -2.88 5.76
CA HIS A 86 -0.69 -2.81 4.93
C HIS A 86 -1.94 -2.61 5.78
N VAL A 87 -2.31 -1.35 5.97
CA VAL A 87 -3.47 -0.94 6.77
C VAL A 87 -4.67 -0.71 5.87
N SER A 88 -4.46 -0.25 4.64
CA SER A 88 -5.54 0.07 3.74
C SER A 88 -5.16 -0.05 2.26
N TRP A 89 -6.17 -0.27 1.42
CA TRP A 89 -6.05 -0.10 -0.02
C TRP A 89 -5.51 1.28 -0.46
N LEU A 90 -5.67 2.31 0.37
CA LEU A 90 -5.17 3.66 0.11
C LEU A 90 -3.64 3.73 0.12
N ASP A 91 -2.97 2.81 0.84
CA ASP A 91 -1.52 2.76 0.99
C ASP A 91 -0.82 2.67 -0.37
N ILE A 92 -1.41 1.92 -1.31
CA ILE A 92 -0.91 1.76 -2.69
C ILE A 92 -0.88 3.11 -3.40
N PHE A 93 -1.93 3.92 -3.27
CA PHE A 93 -2.01 5.23 -3.91
C PHE A 93 -1.09 6.25 -3.25
N VAL A 94 -0.92 6.18 -1.93
CA VAL A 94 0.05 7.01 -1.20
C VAL A 94 1.47 6.71 -1.67
N ILE A 95 1.86 5.43 -1.74
CA ILE A 95 3.18 5.03 -2.22
C ILE A 95 3.37 5.45 -3.69
N HIS A 96 2.40 5.19 -4.57
CA HIS A 96 2.49 5.62 -5.98
C HIS A 96 2.59 7.14 -6.15
N ALA A 97 1.93 7.92 -5.27
CA ALA A 97 1.98 9.37 -5.31
C ALA A 97 3.38 9.93 -5.03
N VAL A 98 4.16 9.26 -4.18
CA VAL A 98 5.55 9.60 -3.84
C VAL A 98 6.52 8.97 -4.84
N ARG A 99 6.44 7.65 -4.99
CA ARG A 99 7.32 6.86 -5.84
C ARG A 99 6.51 5.76 -6.54
N PRO A 100 6.18 5.93 -7.83
CA PRO A 100 5.53 4.89 -8.60
C PRO A 100 6.33 3.58 -8.54
N SER A 101 5.68 2.51 -8.06
CA SER A 101 6.34 1.26 -7.68
C SER A 101 5.56 0.05 -8.20
N ARG A 102 6.26 -1.06 -8.44
CA ARG A 102 5.62 -2.35 -8.73
C ARG A 102 5.32 -3.07 -7.42
N PHE A 103 4.06 -3.42 -7.21
CA PHE A 103 3.63 -4.10 -5.98
C PHE A 103 3.73 -5.61 -6.11
N ILE A 104 3.94 -6.30 -5.00
CA ILE A 104 3.70 -7.75 -4.91
C ILE A 104 2.34 -7.99 -4.28
N ALA A 105 1.40 -8.56 -5.04
CA ALA A 105 0.05 -8.85 -4.60
C ALA A 105 -0.28 -10.34 -4.72
N LYS A 106 -1.35 -10.80 -4.06
CA LYS A 106 -1.80 -12.18 -4.21
C LYS A 106 -2.47 -12.41 -5.57
N ALA A 107 -2.31 -13.61 -6.13
CA ALA A 107 -2.88 -13.96 -7.43
C ALA A 107 -4.41 -13.81 -7.50
N GLU A 108 -5.14 -13.94 -6.40
CA GLU A 108 -6.61 -13.78 -6.38
C GLU A 108 -7.04 -12.33 -6.69
N VAL A 109 -6.20 -11.34 -6.34
CA VAL A 109 -6.49 -9.91 -6.60
C VAL A 109 -6.63 -9.65 -8.11
N LYS A 110 -5.90 -10.40 -8.94
CA LYS A 110 -6.00 -10.30 -10.40
C LYS A 110 -7.41 -10.61 -10.92
N ARG A 111 -8.18 -11.43 -10.20
CA ARG A 111 -9.53 -11.86 -10.61
C ARG A 111 -10.61 -10.84 -10.29
N TRP A 112 -10.29 -9.79 -9.53
CA TRP A 112 -11.29 -8.80 -9.12
C TRP A 112 -11.69 -7.92 -10.31
N PRO A 113 -12.99 -7.72 -10.56
CA PRO A 113 -13.45 -6.87 -11.64
C PRO A 113 -12.96 -5.44 -11.39
N VAL A 114 -12.54 -4.75 -12.47
CA VAL A 114 -11.95 -3.40 -12.45
C VAL A 114 -10.59 -3.31 -11.72
N LEU A 115 -10.55 -3.59 -10.43
CA LEU A 115 -9.34 -3.49 -9.60
C LEU A 115 -8.22 -4.39 -10.10
N GLY A 116 -8.51 -5.65 -10.46
CA GLY A 116 -7.53 -6.59 -10.98
C GLY A 116 -6.84 -6.08 -12.25
N HIS A 117 -7.59 -5.40 -13.13
CA HIS A 117 -7.07 -4.82 -14.37
C HIS A 117 -6.19 -3.60 -14.10
N LEU A 118 -6.60 -2.73 -13.18
CA LEU A 118 -5.80 -1.58 -12.77
C LEU A 118 -4.47 -2.01 -12.16
N VAL A 119 -4.50 -2.92 -11.18
CA VAL A 119 -3.27 -3.37 -10.51
C VAL A 119 -2.35 -4.13 -11.48
N ALA A 120 -2.91 -4.94 -12.39
CA ALA A 120 -2.13 -5.60 -13.43
C ALA A 120 -1.50 -4.59 -14.40
N GLY A 121 -2.26 -3.56 -14.82
CA GLY A 121 -1.79 -2.48 -15.68
C GLY A 121 -0.66 -1.66 -15.05
N CYS A 122 -0.66 -1.50 -13.73
CA CYS A 122 0.42 -0.85 -12.98
C CYS A 122 1.71 -1.69 -12.87
N GLY A 123 1.74 -2.93 -13.38
CA GLY A 123 2.91 -3.79 -13.34
C GLY A 123 3.08 -4.57 -12.03
N THR A 124 1.96 -4.86 -11.34
CA THR A 124 1.96 -5.68 -10.11
C THR A 124 2.44 -7.10 -10.39
N LEU A 125 3.34 -7.60 -9.55
CA LEU A 125 3.81 -8.98 -9.53
C LEU A 125 2.86 -9.83 -8.68
N PHE A 126 2.30 -10.89 -9.26
CA PHE A 126 1.30 -11.72 -8.60
C PHE A 126 1.90 -13.01 -8.04
N LEU A 127 1.77 -13.20 -6.71
CA LEU A 127 2.23 -14.39 -5.99
C LEU A 127 1.06 -15.32 -5.64
N ASP A 128 1.22 -16.60 -5.98
CA ASP A 128 0.43 -17.68 -5.39
C ASP A 128 1.26 -18.36 -4.30
N ARG A 129 0.82 -18.23 -3.05
CA ARG A 129 1.53 -18.78 -1.87
C ARG A 129 1.43 -20.30 -1.78
N GLY A 130 0.53 -20.93 -2.52
CA GLY A 130 0.37 -22.38 -2.57
C GLY A 130 1.49 -23.11 -3.33
N ARG A 131 2.32 -22.38 -4.08
CA ARG A 131 3.35 -22.97 -4.96
C ARG A 131 4.72 -22.41 -4.62
N ARG A 132 5.60 -23.25 -4.05
CA ARG A 132 7.02 -22.88 -3.78
C ARG A 132 7.75 -22.34 -5.03
N ARG A 133 7.39 -22.84 -6.22
CA ARG A 133 7.95 -22.40 -7.51
C ARG A 133 7.61 -20.93 -7.84
N ASP A 134 6.45 -20.44 -7.43
CA ASP A 134 6.04 -19.06 -7.69
C ASP A 134 6.81 -18.05 -6.83
N ALA A 135 7.19 -18.43 -5.61
CA ALA A 135 8.04 -17.60 -4.76
C ALA A 135 9.42 -17.38 -5.39
N HIS A 136 10.02 -18.43 -5.96
CA HIS A 136 11.31 -18.32 -6.63
C HIS A 136 11.22 -17.43 -7.87
N ARG A 137 10.20 -17.64 -8.72
CA ARG A 137 9.95 -16.81 -9.91
C ARG A 137 9.76 -15.34 -9.55
N ILE A 138 9.05 -15.01 -8.47
CA ILE A 138 8.88 -13.62 -8.07
C ILE A 138 10.19 -13.01 -7.59
N ASN A 139 11.03 -13.77 -6.90
CA ASN A 139 12.34 -13.26 -6.51
C ASN A 139 13.21 -12.96 -7.74
N GLU A 140 13.17 -13.80 -8.78
CA GLU A 140 13.83 -13.52 -10.06
C GLU A 140 13.26 -12.26 -10.72
N GLN A 141 11.94 -12.18 -10.86
CA GLN A 141 11.28 -10.98 -11.43
C GLN A 141 11.58 -9.71 -10.63
N ALA A 142 11.62 -9.82 -9.30
CA ALA A 142 11.96 -8.69 -8.44
C ALA A 142 13.41 -8.26 -8.65
N ARG A 143 14.34 -9.20 -8.80
CA ARG A 143 15.73 -8.91 -9.16
C ARG A 143 15.82 -8.19 -10.50
N ASP A 144 15.10 -8.66 -11.52
CA ASP A 144 15.13 -8.04 -12.86
C ASP A 144 14.56 -6.62 -12.85
N VAL A 145 13.45 -6.41 -12.13
CA VAL A 145 12.83 -5.09 -11.97
C VAL A 145 13.79 -4.13 -11.24
N LEU A 146 14.42 -4.59 -10.15
CA LEU A 146 15.40 -3.79 -9.43
C LEU A 146 16.66 -3.54 -10.26
N ALA A 147 17.12 -4.49 -11.06
CA ALA A 147 18.26 -4.29 -11.95
C ALA A 147 17.94 -3.26 -13.06
N ALA A 148 16.68 -3.13 -13.45
CA ALA A 148 16.23 -2.23 -14.50
C ALA A 148 16.04 -0.76 -14.08
N GLY A 149 16.32 -0.37 -12.83
CA GLY A 149 16.05 1.01 -12.37
C GLY A 149 14.81 1.16 -11.51
N ASP A 150 13.89 0.19 -11.55
CA ASP A 150 12.53 0.34 -11.04
C ASP A 150 12.46 0.16 -9.52
N THR A 151 11.35 0.61 -8.93
CA THR A 151 11.05 0.47 -7.50
C THR A 151 10.04 -0.64 -7.27
N ILE A 152 10.28 -1.48 -6.26
CA ILE A 152 9.35 -2.52 -5.81
C ILE A 152 8.80 -2.11 -4.44
N ALA A 153 7.51 -2.33 -4.23
CA ALA A 153 6.86 -2.14 -2.94
C ALA A 153 6.25 -3.46 -2.44
N ILE A 154 6.53 -3.81 -1.18
CA ILE A 154 6.03 -5.03 -0.54
C ILE A 154 5.36 -4.74 0.79
N PHE A 155 4.35 -5.54 1.08
CA PHE A 155 3.63 -5.57 2.34
C PHE A 155 3.84 -6.93 3.02
N PRO A 156 4.78 -7.05 3.98
CA PRO A 156 5.21 -8.34 4.53
C PRO A 156 4.10 -9.06 5.31
N GLU A 157 3.11 -8.33 5.82
CA GLU A 157 1.94 -8.88 6.53
C GLU A 157 1.11 -9.80 5.64
N GLY A 158 0.98 -9.48 4.34
CA GLY A 158 0.26 -10.33 3.38
C GLY A 158 -1.26 -10.35 3.51
N THR A 159 -1.82 -9.53 4.38
CA THR A 159 -3.26 -9.31 4.62
C THR A 159 -3.42 -7.87 5.09
N THR A 160 -4.52 -7.22 4.72
CA THR A 160 -4.87 -5.90 5.24
C THR A 160 -5.22 -6.04 6.72
N THR A 161 -4.57 -5.32 7.62
CA THR A 161 -4.92 -5.26 9.05
C THR A 161 -5.97 -4.19 9.30
N ASP A 162 -6.75 -4.32 10.37
CA ASP A 162 -7.84 -3.38 10.73
C ASP A 162 -7.35 -2.03 11.29
N GLY A 163 -6.04 -1.77 11.23
CA GLY A 163 -5.40 -0.56 11.73
C GLY A 163 -5.35 -0.43 13.26
N ARG A 164 -5.82 -1.43 14.03
CA ARG A 164 -5.80 -1.41 15.50
C ARG A 164 -4.56 -2.08 16.09
N SER A 165 -3.92 -2.95 15.31
CA SER A 165 -2.63 -3.54 15.63
C SER A 165 -1.88 -3.83 14.33
N VAL A 166 -0.62 -3.41 14.25
CA VAL A 166 0.28 -3.82 13.17
C VAL A 166 0.89 -5.15 13.59
N ALA A 167 0.72 -6.20 12.77
CA ALA A 167 1.37 -7.47 13.06
C ALA A 167 2.89 -7.30 12.87
N CYS A 168 3.63 -7.21 13.96
CA CYS A 168 5.09 -7.24 13.91
C CYS A 168 5.53 -8.52 13.20
N ALA A 169 6.37 -8.39 12.17
CA ALA A 169 6.94 -9.53 11.45
C ALA A 169 7.68 -10.55 12.37
N ALA A 170 7.98 -10.17 13.61
CA ALA A 170 8.60 -11.00 14.64
C ALA A 170 7.65 -11.99 15.35
N ASP A 171 6.33 -11.87 15.22
CA ASP A 171 5.39 -12.56 16.13
C ASP A 171 5.04 -14.02 15.74
N ARG A 172 5.63 -14.57 14.67
CA ARG A 172 5.37 -15.98 14.28
C ARG A 172 6.28 -17.02 14.95
N ARG A 173 7.16 -16.64 15.88
CA ARG A 173 8.05 -17.58 16.59
C ARG A 173 7.70 -17.84 18.06
N ARG A 174 6.50 -17.48 18.53
CA ARG A 174 6.10 -17.69 19.94
C ARG A 174 4.87 -18.58 20.18
N SER A 175 4.40 -19.31 19.18
CA SER A 175 3.29 -20.28 19.31
C SER A 175 3.78 -21.74 19.39
N ARG A 176 4.84 -22.00 20.18
CA ARG A 176 5.10 -23.34 20.74
C ARG A 176 4.92 -23.25 22.26
N PRO A 177 3.98 -24.01 22.87
CA PRO A 177 3.90 -24.07 24.31
C PRO A 177 5.13 -24.83 24.84
N ARG A 178 6.05 -24.13 25.52
CA ARG A 178 6.96 -24.78 26.45
C ARG A 178 6.31 -24.74 27.82
N ALA A 179 5.93 -25.92 28.29
CA ALA A 179 5.57 -26.15 29.68
C ALA A 179 6.78 -25.84 30.57
N THR A 180 6.48 -25.28 31.76
CA THR A 180 7.32 -25.14 32.97
C THR A 180 8.60 -24.29 32.77
N ASP A 181 8.91 -23.28 33.57
CA ASP A 181 8.94 -23.23 35.02
C ASP A 181 9.05 -21.77 35.51
N ARG A 182 8.81 -21.60 36.80
CA ARG A 182 8.57 -20.40 37.60
C ARG A 182 9.66 -19.32 37.59
N ASP A 183 9.19 -18.12 37.96
CA ASP A 183 9.85 -17.10 38.78
C ASP A 183 11.30 -16.75 38.47
N SER A 184 11.51 -15.58 37.88
CA SER A 184 12.40 -14.54 38.43
C SER A 184 12.65 -13.41 37.43
N LEU A 185 12.74 -12.18 37.96
CA LEU A 185 13.39 -11.01 37.34
C LEU A 185 12.60 -10.22 36.28
N CYS A 186 11.47 -9.62 36.70
CA CYS A 186 10.99 -8.37 36.13
C CYS A 186 11.09 -7.24 37.19
N ARG A 187 12.29 -6.69 37.36
CA ARG A 187 12.54 -5.38 37.99
C ARG A 187 13.96 -4.95 37.63
N THR A 188 14.10 -3.89 36.83
CA THR A 188 15.03 -2.75 36.99
C THR A 188 14.82 -1.80 35.79
N ARG A 189 14.03 -0.73 36.00
CA ARG A 189 14.37 0.72 35.91
C ARG A 189 14.92 1.18 34.54
N ARG A 190 14.21 2.00 33.75
CA ARG A 190 13.99 3.47 33.83
C ARG A 190 15.25 4.33 34.06
N ARG A 191 15.51 5.22 33.09
CA ARG A 191 16.48 6.35 33.01
C ARG A 191 17.93 5.88 32.83
N VAL A 192 18.75 6.47 31.97
CA VAL A 192 19.20 7.87 31.97
C VAL A 192 19.62 8.32 30.55
N GLN A 193 19.66 9.66 30.42
CA GLN A 193 20.34 10.51 29.43
C GLN A 193 21.61 9.93 28.81
#